data_AF-A0A0J7JU70-F1
#
_entry.id   AF-A0A0J7JU70-F1
#
_cell.length_a   1.000
_cell.length_b   1.000
_cell.length_c   1.000
_cell.angle_alpha   90.00
_cell.angle_beta   90.00
_cell.angle_gamma   90.00
#
_symmetry.space_group_name_H-M   'P 1'
#
loop_
_entity.id
_entity.type
_entity.pdbx_description
1 polymer ?
#
loop_
_entity_poly.entity_id
_entity_poly.type
_entity_poly.pdbx_seq_one_letter_code
_entity_poly.pdbx_strand_id
1 'polypeptide(L)'
;MAPVVSDSNYLPSLEQCLSWRHVSTALSDDSGRRQTSPSVASFLADEYVHTLLKAPATAFAPPDEATSKDFEAKTAVVNVSAALTDTCDAETIKKDAQWLSTNAKVNLVAALRIAVIEIQSRASRHLMGPLSSQDITNLQEA
;
A
#
# COMPACT_ATOMS: atom_id res chain seq x y z
N MET A 1 -23.34 18.37 7.76
CA MET A 1 -22.03 17.70 7.89
C MET A 1 -21.91 16.72 6.73
N ALA A 2 -20.86 16.81 5.90
CA ALA A 2 -20.60 15.78 4.90
C ALA A 2 -20.23 14.47 5.62
N PRO A 3 -20.72 13.31 5.16
CA PRO A 3 -20.39 12.04 5.79
C PRO A 3 -18.88 11.79 5.68
N VAL A 4 -18.26 11.35 6.79
CA VAL A 4 -16.88 10.87 6.78
C VAL A 4 -16.88 9.55 6.01
N VAL A 5 -16.28 9.56 4.82
CA VAL A 5 -16.18 8.37 3.98
C VAL A 5 -15.11 7.46 4.56
N SER A 6 -15.45 6.20 4.81
CA SER A 6 -14.52 5.21 5.37
C SER A 6 -13.44 4.85 4.34
N ASP A 7 -12.18 4.77 4.77
CA ASP A 7 -11.04 4.38 3.94
C ASP A 7 -10.64 2.89 4.13
N SER A 8 -11.52 2.09 4.72
CA SER A 8 -11.23 0.71 5.14
C SER A 8 -10.89 -0.25 3.99
N ASN A 9 -11.47 -0.08 2.80
CA ASN A 9 -11.08 -0.86 1.62
C ASN A 9 -9.78 -0.33 0.97
N TYR A 10 -9.50 0.97 1.11
CA TYR A 10 -8.31 1.60 0.55
C TYR A 10 -7.04 1.24 1.36
N LEU A 11 -7.17 1.18 2.68
CA LEU A 11 -6.14 0.79 3.64
C LEU A 11 -6.73 -0.22 4.65
N PRO A 12 -6.79 -1.52 4.29
CA PRO A 12 -7.30 -2.57 5.17
C PRO A 12 -6.28 -2.92 6.28
N SER A 13 -6.69 -3.78 7.22
CA SER A 13 -5.84 -4.33 8.28
C SER A 13 -4.80 -5.31 7.71
N LEU A 14 -3.71 -4.77 7.15
CA LEU A 14 -2.44 -5.40 6.74
C LEU A 14 -2.43 -6.59 5.78
N GLU A 15 -3.53 -7.33 5.59
CA GLU A 15 -3.46 -8.65 4.98
C GLU A 15 -3.43 -8.62 3.44
N GLN A 16 -3.86 -7.53 2.80
CA GLN A 16 -3.74 -7.33 1.34
C GLN A 16 -4.13 -5.89 0.97
N CYS A 17 -3.16 -4.99 0.83
CA CYS A 17 -3.42 -3.64 0.34
C CYS A 17 -3.20 -3.60 -1.18
N LEU A 18 -4.24 -3.28 -1.94
CA LEU A 18 -4.11 -3.12 -3.39
C LEU A 18 -3.34 -1.83 -3.72
N SER A 19 -2.11 -1.96 -4.21
CA SER A 19 -1.36 -0.81 -4.72
C SER A 19 -2.00 -0.18 -5.97
N TRP A 20 -1.77 1.12 -6.18
CA TRP A 20 -2.15 1.81 -7.42
C TRP A 20 -1.49 1.20 -8.67
N ARG A 21 -0.33 0.55 -8.53
CA ARG A 21 0.32 -0.21 -9.60
C ARG A 21 -0.47 -1.46 -9.99
N HIS A 22 -1.06 -2.17 -9.02
CA HIS A 22 -1.93 -3.31 -9.31
C HIS A 22 -3.17 -2.85 -10.07
N VAL A 23 -3.79 -1.75 -9.63
CA VAL A 23 -4.96 -1.17 -10.28
C VAL A 23 -4.63 -0.72 -11.70
N SER A 24 -3.53 0.01 -11.91
CA SER A 24 -3.13 0.44 -13.27
C SER A 24 -2.89 -0.75 -14.18
N THR A 25 -2.21 -1.79 -13.68
CA THR A 25 -1.93 -3.02 -14.45
C THR A 25 -3.22 -3.77 -14.79
N ALA A 26 -4.20 -3.79 -13.88
CA ALA A 26 -5.50 -4.40 -14.13
C ALA A 26 -6.31 -3.62 -15.18
N LEU A 27 -6.28 -2.28 -15.13
CA LEU A 27 -6.96 -1.43 -16.11
C LEU A 27 -6.32 -1.49 -17.51
N SER A 28 -5.03 -1.77 -17.59
CA SER A 28 -4.31 -2.01 -18.85
C SER A 28 -4.46 -3.44 -19.38
N ASP A 29 -5.29 -4.29 -18.76
CA ASP A 29 -5.50 -5.66 -19.18
C ASP A 29 -6.48 -5.75 -20.36
N ASP A 30 -5.97 -6.00 -21.57
CA ASP A 30 -6.78 -6.14 -22.80
C ASP A 30 -7.78 -7.30 -22.73
N SER A 31 -7.51 -8.32 -21.91
CA SER A 31 -8.42 -9.46 -21.73
C SER A 31 -9.65 -9.12 -20.88
N GLY A 32 -9.65 -7.98 -20.18
CA GLY A 32 -10.68 -7.56 -19.24
C GLY A 32 -10.76 -8.39 -17.94
N ARG A 33 -10.05 -9.52 -17.84
CA ARG A 33 -10.16 -10.47 -16.72
C ARG A 33 -9.78 -9.84 -15.40
N ARG A 34 -8.68 -9.09 -15.36
CA ARG A 34 -8.21 -8.41 -14.14
C ARG A 34 -9.12 -7.26 -13.73
N GLN A 35 -9.75 -6.57 -14.70
CA GLN A 35 -10.70 -5.49 -14.45
C GLN A 35 -11.94 -6.00 -13.71
N THR A 36 -12.41 -7.20 -14.06
CA THR A 36 -13.58 -7.84 -13.44
C THR A 36 -13.29 -8.57 -12.12
N SER A 37 -12.03 -8.56 -11.65
CA SER A 37 -11.70 -9.22 -10.39
C SER A 37 -12.44 -8.52 -9.22
N PRO A 38 -12.98 -9.27 -8.24
CA PRO A 38 -13.74 -8.69 -7.13
C PRO A 38 -12.95 -7.62 -6.36
N SER A 39 -11.64 -7.80 -6.21
CA SER A 39 -10.78 -6.87 -5.49
C SER A 39 -10.63 -5.54 -6.24
N VAL A 40 -10.42 -5.56 -7.56
CA VAL A 40 -10.32 -4.34 -8.38
C VAL A 40 -11.68 -3.65 -8.51
N ALA A 41 -12.74 -4.42 -8.73
CA ALA A 41 -14.10 -3.90 -8.80
C ALA A 41 -14.52 -3.21 -7.49
N SER A 42 -14.26 -3.85 -6.34
CA SER A 42 -14.57 -3.28 -5.02
C SER A 42 -13.73 -2.05 -4.71
N PHE A 43 -12.43 -2.06 -5.07
CA PHE A 43 -11.55 -0.91 -4.89
C PHE A 43 -12.02 0.29 -5.72
N LEU A 44 -12.42 0.07 -6.98
CA LEU A 44 -12.87 1.15 -7.86
C LEU A 44 -14.30 1.63 -7.56
N ALA A 45 -15.13 0.81 -6.91
CA ALA A 45 -16.45 1.20 -6.45
C ALA A 45 -16.45 1.91 -5.09
N ASP A 46 -15.29 2.02 -4.44
CA ASP A 46 -15.15 2.61 -3.12
C ASP A 46 -15.28 4.14 -3.17
N GLU A 47 -16.17 4.70 -2.35
CA GLU A 47 -16.44 6.14 -2.32
C GLU A 47 -15.21 6.96 -1.88
N TYR A 48 -14.36 6.43 -1.00
CA TYR A 48 -13.13 7.11 -0.61
C TYR A 48 -12.18 7.17 -1.82
N VAL A 49 -12.05 6.07 -2.57
CA VAL A 49 -11.29 6.04 -3.83
C VAL A 49 -11.87 7.05 -4.84
N HIS A 50 -13.19 7.15 -4.96
CA HIS A 50 -13.83 8.19 -5.78
C HIS A 50 -13.44 9.61 -5.35
N THR A 51 -13.31 9.89 -4.05
CA THR A 51 -12.86 11.21 -3.58
C THR A 51 -11.42 11.51 -4.01
N LEU A 52 -10.54 10.52 -3.96
CA LEU A 52 -9.15 10.66 -4.44
C LEU A 52 -9.09 10.91 -5.95
N LEU A 53 -9.92 10.20 -6.73
CA LEU A 53 -10.00 10.40 -8.18
C LEU A 53 -10.54 11.80 -8.55
N LYS A 54 -11.49 12.33 -7.77
CA LYS A 54 -12.03 13.70 -7.95
C LYS A 54 -11.04 14.78 -7.54
N ALA A 55 -10.18 14.51 -6.56
CA ALA A 55 -9.22 15.47 -6.02
C ALA A 55 -7.84 14.83 -5.84
N PRO A 56 -7.09 14.53 -6.91
CA PRO A 56 -5.88 13.71 -6.86
C PRO A 56 -4.75 14.27 -5.98
N ALA A 57 -4.73 15.59 -5.77
CA ALA A 57 -3.78 16.24 -4.87
C ALA A 57 -3.93 15.78 -3.40
N THR A 58 -5.08 15.21 -3.00
CA THR A 58 -5.31 14.76 -1.63
C THR A 58 -4.67 13.41 -1.33
N ALA A 59 -4.46 12.57 -2.35
CA ALA A 59 -3.94 11.20 -2.18
C ALA A 59 -2.56 11.14 -1.50
N PHE A 60 -1.72 12.15 -1.75
CA PHE A 60 -0.40 12.33 -1.15
C PHE A 60 -0.24 13.75 -0.60
N ALA A 61 -1.32 14.31 -0.04
CA ALA A 61 -1.29 15.63 0.59
C ALA A 61 -0.19 15.73 1.65
N PRO A 62 0.32 16.94 1.95
CA PRO A 62 1.30 17.15 3.00
C PRO A 62 0.84 16.65 4.38
N PRO A 63 1.77 16.44 5.33
CA PRO A 63 1.43 16.09 6.71
C PRO A 63 0.50 17.13 7.36
N ASP A 64 -0.50 16.65 8.09
CA ASP A 64 -1.38 17.48 8.92
C ASP A 64 -1.64 16.81 10.29
N GLU A 65 -2.11 17.59 11.27
CA GLU A 65 -2.42 17.06 12.60
C GLU A 65 -3.62 16.10 12.60
N ALA A 66 -4.51 16.22 11.62
CA ALA A 66 -5.70 15.37 11.49
C ALA A 66 -5.31 13.91 11.21
N THR A 67 -4.40 13.70 10.25
CA THR A 67 -3.91 12.38 9.85
C THR A 67 -3.04 11.71 10.92
N SER A 68 -2.54 12.47 11.90
CA SER A 68 -1.77 11.92 13.03
C SER A 68 -2.64 11.06 13.96
N LYS A 69 -3.89 11.48 14.23
CA LYS A 69 -4.82 10.69 15.06
C LYS A 69 -5.26 9.41 14.35
N ASP A 70 -5.58 9.53 13.06
CA ASP A 70 -5.97 8.39 12.24
C ASP A 70 -4.81 7.39 12.09
N PHE A 71 -3.58 7.88 11.99
CA PHE A 71 -2.37 7.06 11.99
C PHE A 71 -2.21 6.26 13.28
N GLU A 72 -2.36 6.87 14.46
CA GLU A 72 -2.29 6.15 15.73
C GLU A 72 -3.39 5.09 15.86
N ALA A 73 -4.62 5.41 15.45
CA ALA A 73 -5.72 4.44 15.45
C ALA A 73 -5.44 3.26 14.51
N LYS A 74 -4.94 3.52 13.30
CA LYS A 74 -4.63 2.49 12.30
C LYS A 74 -3.44 1.64 12.70
N THR A 75 -2.38 2.26 13.25
CA THR A 75 -1.20 1.51 13.73
C THR A 75 -1.51 0.66 14.95
N ALA A 76 -2.47 1.05 15.80
CA ALA A 76 -2.96 0.18 16.88
C ALA A 76 -3.63 -1.09 16.34
N VAL A 77 -4.43 -0.99 15.29
CA VAL A 77 -5.05 -2.16 14.62
C VAL A 77 -4.00 -3.03 13.92
N VAL A 78 -3.02 -2.41 13.27
CA VAL A 78 -1.85 -3.05 12.66
C VAL A 78 -1.08 -3.88 13.70
N ASN A 79 -0.81 -3.31 14.87
CA ASN A 79 -0.11 -4.01 15.97
C ASN A 79 -0.86 -5.28 16.41
N VAL A 80 -2.19 -5.23 16.47
CA VAL A 80 -3.03 -6.39 16.81
C VAL A 80 -2.99 -7.46 15.70
N SER A 81 -3.03 -7.06 14.43
CA SER A 81 -3.01 -7.98 13.29
C SER A 81 -1.63 -8.61 13.06
N ALA A 82 -0.56 -7.86 13.27
CA ALA A 82 0.82 -8.32 13.14
C ALA A 82 1.17 -9.40 14.17
N ALA A 83 0.67 -9.27 15.41
CA ALA A 83 0.81 -10.27 16.46
C ALA A 83 0.17 -11.63 16.08
N LEU A 84 -0.75 -11.66 15.11
CA LEU A 84 -1.42 -12.87 14.64
C LEU A 84 -0.73 -13.53 13.44
N THR A 85 0.12 -12.80 12.72
CA THR A 85 0.65 -13.23 11.41
C THR A 85 2.16 -13.51 11.41
N ASP A 86 2.87 -13.27 12.52
CA ASP A 86 4.29 -13.60 12.80
C ASP A 86 5.33 -13.17 11.74
N THR A 87 4.89 -12.41 10.73
CA THR A 87 5.65 -12.10 9.51
C THR A 87 5.93 -10.61 9.35
N CYS A 88 5.41 -9.78 10.25
CA CYS A 88 5.50 -8.33 10.13
C CYS A 88 5.79 -7.65 11.47
N ASP A 89 6.93 -6.97 11.59
CA ASP A 89 7.21 -6.10 12.73
C ASP A 89 6.45 -4.78 12.56
N ALA A 90 5.30 -4.67 13.23
CA ALA A 90 4.44 -3.49 13.16
C ALA A 90 5.16 -2.21 13.63
N GLU A 91 6.14 -2.32 14.54
CA GLU A 91 6.98 -1.21 14.96
C GLU A 91 7.87 -0.70 13.82
N THR A 92 8.38 -1.60 12.99
CA THR A 92 9.14 -1.23 11.79
C THR A 92 8.24 -0.51 10.79
N ILE A 93 7.02 -1.00 10.53
CA ILE A 93 6.05 -0.29 9.66
C ILE A 93 5.80 1.13 10.17
N LYS A 94 5.57 1.28 11.47
CA LYS A 94 5.28 2.58 12.08
C LYS A 94 6.44 3.56 11.89
N LYS A 95 7.67 3.11 12.16
CA LYS A 95 8.90 3.91 11.98
C LYS A 95 9.12 4.29 10.52
N ASP A 96 8.99 3.33 9.60
CA ASP A 96 9.17 3.58 8.17
C ASP A 96 8.14 4.56 7.61
N ALA A 97 6.89 4.48 8.07
CA ALA A 97 5.84 5.42 7.71
C ALA A 97 6.15 6.85 8.20
N GLN A 98 6.59 7.01 9.46
CA GLN A 98 7.00 8.31 10.01
C GLN A 98 8.21 8.89 9.26
N TRP A 99 9.21 8.05 9.00
CA TRP A 99 10.38 8.42 8.21
C TRP A 99 9.97 8.86 6.80
N LEU A 100 9.13 8.10 6.12
CA LEU A 100 8.68 8.41 4.77
C LEU A 100 7.85 9.69 4.71
N SER A 101 6.93 9.88 5.67
CA SER A 101 6.13 11.11 5.77
C SER A 101 7.02 12.34 5.91
N THR A 102 8.05 12.25 6.75
CA THR A 102 9.03 13.33 6.98
C THR A 102 9.84 13.65 5.72
N ASN A 103 10.37 12.62 5.05
CA ASN A 103 11.28 12.80 3.92
C ASN A 103 10.57 13.14 2.61
N ALA A 104 9.43 12.52 2.34
CA ALA A 104 8.65 12.73 1.12
C ALA A 104 7.59 13.84 1.26
N LYS A 105 7.41 14.40 2.46
CA LYS A 105 6.40 15.43 2.77
C LYS A 105 5.00 14.99 2.38
N VAL A 106 4.65 13.75 2.69
CA VAL A 106 3.32 13.17 2.48
C VAL A 106 2.66 12.87 3.82
N ASN A 107 1.34 12.87 3.88
CA ASN A 107 0.60 12.60 5.09
C ASN A 107 0.86 11.20 5.64
N LEU A 108 0.74 11.05 6.96
CA LEU A 108 1.13 9.84 7.68
C LEU A 108 0.30 8.61 7.28
N VAL A 109 -0.98 8.78 6.94
CA VAL A 109 -1.84 7.67 6.49
C VAL A 109 -1.41 7.16 5.11
N ALA A 110 -1.10 8.06 4.18
CA ALA A 110 -0.56 7.71 2.87
C ALA A 110 0.83 7.06 2.99
N ALA A 111 1.70 7.57 3.87
CA ALA A 111 3.01 6.97 4.14
C ALA A 111 2.88 5.56 4.73
N LEU A 112 1.96 5.36 5.68
CA LEU A 112 1.65 4.04 6.26
C LEU A 112 1.22 3.05 5.18
N ARG A 113 0.32 3.48 4.28
CA ARG A 113 -0.11 2.65 3.16
C ARG A 113 1.05 2.24 2.25
N ILE A 114 1.97 3.16 1.94
CA ILE A 114 3.14 2.85 1.13
C ILE A 114 4.05 1.84 1.83
N ALA A 115 4.29 2.00 3.14
CA ALA A 115 5.10 1.07 3.93
C ALA A 115 4.50 -0.35 3.95
N VAL A 116 3.17 -0.46 4.10
CA VAL A 116 2.47 -1.76 4.04
C VAL A 116 2.63 -2.41 2.65
N ILE A 117 2.42 -1.64 1.58
CA ILE A 117 2.56 -2.14 0.20
C ILE A 117 4.00 -2.57 -0.11
N GLU A 118 5.00 -1.83 0.40
CA GLU A 118 6.43 -2.17 0.30
C GLU A 118 6.67 -3.60 0.80
N ILE A 119 6.26 -3.86 2.05
CA ILE A 119 6.45 -5.16 2.72
C ILE A 119 5.76 -6.28 1.96
N GLN A 120 4.50 -6.07 1.57
CA GLN A 120 3.73 -7.05 0.79
C GLN A 120 4.37 -7.40 -0.56
N SER A 121 5.19 -6.49 -1.11
CA SER A 121 5.84 -6.65 -2.41
C SER A 121 7.28 -7.21 -2.35
N ARG A 122 7.86 -7.42 -1.17
CA ARG A 122 9.29 -7.78 -1.01
C ARG A 122 9.70 -9.04 -1.77
N ALA A 123 8.87 -10.09 -1.74
CA ALA A 123 9.14 -11.32 -2.47
C ALA A 123 9.32 -11.05 -3.98
N SER A 124 8.41 -10.27 -4.58
CA SER A 124 8.52 -9.88 -5.99
C SER A 124 9.74 -9.00 -6.27
N ARG A 125 10.10 -8.11 -5.33
CA ARG A 125 11.26 -7.23 -5.47
C ARG A 125 12.57 -7.98 -5.44
N HIS A 126 12.70 -9.02 -4.61
CA HIS A 126 13.90 -9.87 -4.61
C HIS A 126 14.11 -10.55 -5.96
N LEU A 127 13.04 -11.01 -6.63
CA LEU A 127 13.13 -11.61 -7.97
C LEU A 127 13.47 -10.59 -9.07
N MET A 128 13.11 -9.33 -8.87
CA MET A 128 13.46 -8.23 -9.78
C MET A 128 14.84 -7.62 -9.49
N GLY A 129 15.52 -8.10 -8.44
CA GLY A 129 16.86 -7.66 -8.08
C GLY A 129 17.92 -8.14 -9.06
N PRO A 130 19.16 -7.65 -8.93
CA PRO A 130 20.27 -8.17 -9.71
C PRO A 130 20.49 -9.65 -9.43
N LEU A 131 20.82 -10.40 -10.48
CA LEU A 131 21.27 -11.78 -10.36
C LEU A 131 22.56 -11.86 -9.54
N SER A 132 22.71 -12.94 -8.78
CA SER A 132 23.95 -13.18 -8.06
C SER A 132 25.09 -13.52 -9.03
N SER A 133 26.34 -13.38 -8.58
CA SER A 133 27.49 -13.80 -9.37
C SER A 133 27.40 -15.27 -9.80
N GLN A 134 26.83 -16.14 -8.95
CA GLN A 134 26.63 -17.55 -9.28
C GLN A 134 25.57 -17.74 -10.37
N ASP A 135 24.46 -16.99 -10.30
CA ASP A 135 23.43 -17.03 -11.34
C ASP A 135 23.98 -16.59 -12.70
N ILE A 136 24.85 -15.57 -12.72
CA ILE A 136 25.51 -15.10 -13.94
C ILE A 136 26.43 -16.18 -14.51
N THR A 137 27.25 -16.84 -13.69
CA THR A 137 28.09 -17.96 -14.14
C THR A 137 27.24 -19.10 -14.70
N ASN A 138 26.16 -19.48 -14.01
CA ASN A 138 25.24 -20.52 -14.47
C ASN A 138 24.63 -20.20 -15.84
N LEU A 139 24.28 -18.93 -16.10
CA LEU A 139 23.77 -18.49 -17.40
C LEU A 139 24.82 -18.46 -18.50
N GLN A 140 26.10 -18.23 -18.16
CA GLN A 140 27.20 -18.25 -19.14
C GLN A 140 27.56 -19.67 -19.58
N GLU A 141 27.33 -20.65 -18.73
CA GLU A 141 27.63 -22.07 -18.98
C GLU A 141 26.47 -22.85 -19.63
N ALA A 142 25.30 -22.23 -19.81
CA ALA A 142 24.08 -22.83 -20.37
C ALA A 142 23.98 -22.67 -21.90
#